data_AF-A0A942MA27-F1
#
_entry.id   AF-A0A942MA27-F1
#
_cell.length_a   1.000
_cell.length_b   1.000
_cell.length_c   1.000
_cell.angle_alpha   90.00
_cell.angle_beta   90.00
_cell.angle_gamma   90.00
#
_symmetry.space_group_name_H-M   'P 1'
#
loop_
_entity.id
_entity.type
_entity.pdbx_description
1 polymer ?
#
loop_
_entity_poly.entity_id
_entity_poly.type
_entity_poly.pdbx_seq_one_letter_code
_entity_poly.pdbx_strand_id
1 'polypeptide(L)'
;MSKLEERASDVAKDYMSKGFNCAESTFMAGRDVLGLSSEISSALASGFGGGIGRSGGICGALSGAVMAAGLAVNRTSPEQKDPYRRAQSTLQLWPGQQAL
;
A
#
# COMPACT_ATOMS: atom_id res chain seq x y z
N MET A 1 16.43 6.81 -4.23
CA MET A 1 15.40 6.43 -3.25
C MET A 1 15.36 7.51 -2.17
N SER A 2 14.17 7.91 -1.75
CA SER A 2 13.93 8.84 -0.64
C SER A 2 14.04 8.11 0.70
N LYS A 3 14.29 8.86 1.77
CA LYS A 3 14.33 8.35 3.15
C LYS A 3 13.01 7.69 3.60
N LEU A 4 11.89 8.01 2.94
CA LEU A 4 10.59 7.40 3.18
C LEU A 4 10.49 6.01 2.54
N GLU A 5 10.95 5.85 1.30
CA GLU A 5 10.95 4.56 0.58
C GLU A 5 11.84 3.52 1.28
N GLU A 6 13.01 3.95 1.75
CA GLU A 6 13.95 3.10 2.49
C GLU A 6 13.32 2.58 3.79
N ARG A 7 12.75 3.48 4.61
CA ARG A 7 12.01 3.11 5.82
C ARG A 7 10.82 2.19 5.53
N ALA A 8 10.06 2.45 4.46
CA ALA A 8 8.93 1.61 4.06
C ALA A 8 9.39 0.19 3.67
N SER A 9 10.52 0.08 2.97
CA SER A 9 11.13 -1.20 2.60
C SER A 9 11.53 -2.01 3.84
N ASP A 10 12.18 -1.37 4.82
CA ASP A 10 12.66 -2.08 6.02
C ASP A 10 11.53 -2.51 6.95
N VAL A 11 10.51 -1.66 7.15
CA VAL A 11 9.32 -2.03 7.91
C VAL A 11 8.54 -3.16 7.20
N ALA A 12 8.47 -3.16 5.86
CA ALA A 12 7.84 -4.25 5.12
C ALA A 12 8.60 -5.58 5.25
N LYS A 13 9.94 -5.55 5.30
CA LYS A 13 10.75 -6.74 5.59
C LYS A 13 10.50 -7.28 7.01
N ASP A 14 10.38 -6.38 7.99
CA ASP A 14 10.07 -6.75 9.39
C ASP A 14 8.70 -7.43 9.49
N TYR A 15 7.65 -6.89 8.87
CA TYR A 15 6.35 -7.59 8.80
C TYR A 15 6.44 -8.95 8.07
N MET A 16 7.14 -9.03 6.94
CA MET A 16 7.33 -10.29 6.23
C MET A 16 8.03 -11.34 7.11
N SER A 17 9.02 -10.93 7.91
CA SER A 17 9.74 -11.81 8.85
C SER A 17 8.85 -12.38 9.96
N LYS A 18 7.76 -11.68 10.29
CA LYS A 18 6.72 -12.10 11.26
C LYS A 18 5.66 -13.02 10.65
N GLY A 19 5.81 -13.41 9.39
CA GLY A 19 4.91 -14.34 8.70
C GLY A 19 3.75 -13.69 7.94
N PHE A 20 3.68 -12.36 7.89
CA PHE A 20 2.74 -11.66 7.00
C PHE A 20 3.14 -11.85 5.53
N ASN A 21 2.15 -11.97 4.65
CA ASN A 21 2.38 -12.10 3.23
C ASN A 21 2.80 -10.77 2.57
N CYS A 22 3.11 -10.79 1.28
CA CYS A 22 3.62 -9.62 0.56
C CYS A 22 2.66 -8.42 0.51
N ALA A 23 1.34 -8.61 0.44
CA ALA A 23 0.36 -7.53 0.46
C ALA A 23 0.10 -7.00 1.87
N GLU A 24 0.01 -7.90 2.85
CA GLU A 24 -0.10 -7.54 4.27
C GLU A 24 1.11 -6.71 4.72
N SER A 25 2.32 -7.15 4.38
CA SER A 25 3.57 -6.52 4.80
C SER A 25 3.71 -5.09 4.28
N THR A 26 3.41 -4.84 2.99
CA THR A 26 3.48 -3.48 2.43
C THR A 26 2.31 -2.60 2.86
N PHE A 27 1.13 -3.17 3.10
CA PHE A 27 -0.01 -2.44 3.66
C PHE A 27 0.27 -1.95 5.09
N MET A 28 0.78 -2.83 5.95
CA MET A 28 1.16 -2.49 7.32
C MET A 28 2.32 -1.47 7.34
N ALA A 29 3.39 -1.72 6.58
CA ALA A 29 4.51 -0.78 6.48
C ALA A 29 4.09 0.59 5.93
N GLY A 30 3.23 0.61 4.91
CA GLY A 30 2.68 1.84 4.34
C GLY A 30 1.91 2.65 5.39
N ARG A 31 1.10 2.00 6.23
CA ARG A 31 0.40 2.68 7.33
C ARG A 31 1.36 3.25 8.36
N ASP A 32 2.36 2.50 8.78
CA ASP A 32 3.31 2.91 9.81
C ASP A 32 4.17 4.11 9.35
N VAL A 33 4.61 4.12 8.09
CA VAL A 33 5.41 5.25 7.56
C VAL A 33 4.58 6.48 7.21
N LEU A 34 3.29 6.31 6.88
CA LEU A 34 2.35 7.41 6.64
C LEU A 34 1.67 7.92 7.92
N GLY A 35 1.95 7.31 9.09
CA GLY A 35 1.37 7.71 10.38
C GLY A 35 -0.12 7.40 10.52
N LEU A 36 -0.63 6.42 9.79
CA LEU A 36 -2.05 6.09 9.72
C LEU A 36 -2.49 5.20 10.91
N SER A 37 -2.85 5.85 12.01
CA SER A 37 -3.29 5.23 13.29
C SER A 37 -4.64 4.47 13.24
N SER A 38 -5.18 4.19 12.06
CA SER A 38 -6.44 3.46 11.90
C SER A 38 -6.37 2.03 12.48
N GLU A 39 -7.45 1.54 13.08
CA GLU A 39 -7.58 0.17 13.62
C GLU A 39 -7.70 -0.92 12.52
N ILE A 40 -7.40 -0.57 11.28
CA ILE A 40 -7.62 -1.44 10.13
C ILE A 40 -6.68 -2.65 10.21
N SER A 41 -7.24 -3.86 10.15
CA SER A 41 -6.45 -5.09 10.23
C SER A 41 -5.67 -5.37 8.94
N SER A 42 -4.52 -6.02 9.05
CA SER A 42 -3.80 -6.62 7.91
C SER A 42 -4.69 -7.59 7.11
N ALA A 43 -5.73 -8.15 7.75
CA ALA A 43 -6.69 -9.08 7.15
C ALA A 43 -7.33 -8.57 5.84
N LEU A 44 -7.46 -7.24 5.65
CA LEU A 44 -7.95 -6.67 4.39
C LEU A 44 -7.03 -6.95 3.19
N ALA A 45 -5.72 -7.09 3.44
CA ALA A 45 -4.72 -7.36 2.42
C ALA A 45 -4.47 -8.86 2.21
N SER A 46 -4.96 -9.76 3.08
CA SER A 46 -4.64 -11.20 3.04
C SER A 46 -4.97 -11.88 1.71
N GLY A 47 -6.13 -11.58 1.12
CA GLY A 47 -6.54 -12.14 -0.19
C GLY A 47 -5.69 -11.67 -1.37
N PHE A 48 -4.96 -10.56 -1.19
CA PHE A 48 -3.96 -10.06 -2.13
C PHE A 48 -2.57 -10.66 -1.87
N GLY A 49 -2.45 -11.61 -0.93
CA GLY A 49 -1.24 -12.37 -0.66
C GLY A 49 -0.88 -13.30 -1.81
N GLY A 50 0.39 -13.26 -2.22
CA GLY A 50 0.80 -13.83 -3.51
C GLY A 50 0.19 -13.11 -4.72
N GLY A 51 -0.69 -12.11 -4.49
CA GLY A 51 -1.16 -11.05 -5.38
C GLY A 51 -2.67 -10.69 -5.41
N ILE A 52 -3.67 -11.52 -5.78
CA ILE A 52 -3.74 -12.76 -6.60
C ILE A 52 -4.29 -13.99 -5.85
N GLY A 53 -4.07 -14.12 -4.54
CA GLY A 53 -4.41 -15.34 -3.81
C GLY A 53 -3.70 -16.61 -4.33
N ARG A 54 -2.47 -16.45 -4.88
CA ARG A 54 -1.66 -17.46 -5.60
C ARG A 54 -2.09 -17.90 -7.02
N SER A 55 -3.12 -17.31 -7.62
CA SER A 55 -3.59 -17.46 -9.02
C SER A 55 -2.75 -16.84 -10.20
N GLY A 56 -1.52 -16.35 -10.01
CA GLY A 56 -0.64 -15.77 -11.07
C GLY A 56 -0.84 -14.33 -11.65
N GLY A 57 -1.84 -13.52 -11.27
CA GLY A 57 -2.12 -12.15 -11.84
C GLY A 57 -1.38 -10.88 -11.29
N ILE A 58 -2.07 -9.96 -10.60
CA ILE A 58 -1.58 -8.62 -10.14
C ILE A 58 -0.71 -8.62 -8.85
N CYS A 59 0.46 -7.97 -8.84
CA CYS A 59 1.38 -7.96 -7.70
C CYS A 59 0.77 -7.49 -6.36
N GLY A 60 0.85 -8.36 -5.32
CA GLY A 60 0.24 -8.13 -4.00
C GLY A 60 0.92 -7.05 -3.18
N ALA A 61 2.26 -7.00 -3.22
CA ALA A 61 3.03 -5.96 -2.57
C ALA A 61 2.65 -4.57 -3.07
N LEU A 62 2.40 -4.43 -4.38
CA LEU A 62 1.92 -3.19 -4.98
C LEU A 62 0.47 -2.88 -4.54
N SER A 63 -0.42 -3.87 -4.57
CA SER A 63 -1.80 -3.72 -4.08
C SER A 63 -1.86 -3.23 -2.63
N GLY A 64 -1.06 -3.81 -1.73
CA GLY A 64 -0.99 -3.40 -0.31
C GLY A 64 -0.48 -1.96 -0.12
N ALA A 65 0.54 -1.56 -0.89
CA ALA A 65 1.04 -0.17 -0.86
C ALA A 65 -0.01 0.83 -1.36
N VAL A 66 -0.73 0.50 -2.45
CA VAL A 66 -1.82 1.33 -2.99
C VAL A 66 -2.99 1.44 -2.01
N MET A 67 -3.33 0.38 -1.26
CA MET A 67 -4.33 0.44 -0.19
C MET A 67 -3.92 1.40 0.93
N ALA A 68 -2.67 1.32 1.40
CA ALA A 68 -2.17 2.19 2.47
C ALA A 68 -2.17 3.66 2.06
N ALA A 69 -1.72 3.98 0.84
CA ALA A 69 -1.79 5.34 0.34
C ALA A 69 -3.24 5.80 0.04
N GLY A 70 -4.12 4.89 -0.37
CA GLY A 70 -5.56 5.16 -0.49
C GLY A 70 -6.18 5.64 0.82
N LEU A 71 -5.80 5.06 1.96
CA LEU A 71 -6.23 5.53 3.29
C LEU A 71 -5.75 6.94 3.63
N ALA A 72 -4.64 7.41 3.04
CA ALA A 72 -4.11 8.75 3.28
C ALA A 72 -4.75 9.84 2.41
N VAL A 73 -5.12 9.55 1.15
CA VAL A 73 -5.50 10.61 0.18
C VAL A 73 -6.81 10.42 -0.56
N ASN A 74 -7.46 9.25 -0.52
CA ASN A 74 -8.68 9.00 -1.33
C ASN A 74 -9.97 9.46 -0.66
N ARG A 75 -11.05 9.42 -1.45
CA ARG A 75 -12.40 9.78 -0.99
C ARG A 75 -12.92 8.82 0.09
N THR A 76 -13.62 9.38 1.07
CA THR A 76 -14.34 8.69 2.15
C THR A 76 -15.86 8.69 1.94
N SER A 77 -16.38 9.49 1.00
CA SER A 77 -17.82 9.52 0.67
C SER A 77 -18.09 9.41 -0.84
N PRO A 78 -19.32 9.07 -1.28
CA PRO A 78 -19.71 9.06 -2.69
C PRO A 78 -19.73 10.44 -3.36
N GLU A 79 -20.00 11.51 -2.62
CA GLU A 79 -20.23 12.87 -3.11
C GLU A 79 -18.91 13.58 -3.48
N GLN A 80 -17.78 13.07 -2.97
CA GLN A 80 -16.44 13.55 -3.27
C GLN A 80 -16.06 13.19 -4.72
N LYS A 81 -16.34 14.14 -5.62
CA LYS A 81 -16.03 14.08 -7.07
C LYS A 81 -14.57 13.71 -7.34
N ASP A 82 -14.37 13.03 -8.46
CA ASP A 82 -13.07 12.62 -9.02
C ASP A 82 -12.22 11.75 -8.05
N PRO A 83 -12.62 10.47 -7.82
CA PRO A 83 -11.79 9.52 -7.08
C PRO A 83 -10.46 9.23 -7.77
N TYR A 84 -10.43 9.26 -9.10
CA TYR A 84 -9.28 8.83 -9.90
C TYR A 84 -8.14 9.84 -9.82
N ARG A 85 -8.40 11.15 -9.81
CA ARG A 85 -7.36 12.17 -9.57
C ARG A 85 -6.68 12.02 -8.20
N ARG A 86 -7.45 11.73 -7.14
CA ARG A 86 -6.87 11.46 -5.82
C ARG A 86 -6.02 10.19 -5.85
N ALA A 87 -6.52 9.11 -6.44
CA ALA A 87 -5.76 7.88 -6.63
C ALA A 87 -4.53 8.04 -7.55
N GLN A 88 -4.54 8.99 -8.48
CA GLN A 88 -3.39 9.34 -9.31
C GLN A 88 -2.36 10.19 -8.55
N SER A 89 -2.76 11.02 -7.58
CA SER A 89 -1.79 11.71 -6.71
C SER A 89 -0.97 10.73 -5.86
N THR A 90 -1.55 9.60 -5.43
CA THR A 90 -0.81 8.46 -4.85
C THR A 90 0.31 7.97 -5.77
N LEU A 91 0.04 7.87 -7.07
CA LEU A 91 1.03 7.42 -8.06
C LEU A 91 2.10 8.50 -8.33
N GLN A 92 1.73 9.78 -8.28
CA GLN A 92 2.68 10.90 -8.38
C GLN A 92 3.62 11.01 -7.17
N LEU A 93 3.20 10.49 -6.00
CA LEU A 93 4.05 10.34 -4.80
C LEU A 93 5.03 9.16 -4.90
N TRP A 94 4.96 8.33 -5.94
CA TRP A 94 5.89 7.22 -6.18
C TRP A 94 6.98 7.63 -7.21
N PRO A 95 8.23 7.89 -6.79
CA PRO A 95 9.31 8.35 -7.68
C PRO A 95 9.57 7.42 -8.88
N GLY A 96 9.36 6.10 -8.71
CA GLY A 96 9.61 5.11 -9.74
C GLY A 96 8.71 5.16 -10.98
N GLN A 97 7.67 6.03 -11.02
CA GLN A 97 6.89 6.28 -12.25
C GLN A 97 7.36 7.53 -13.02
N GLN A 98 8.27 8.33 -12.47
CA GLN A 98 8.86 9.50 -13.15
C GLN A 98 10.10 9.13 -14.00
N ALA A 99 10.38 7.83 -14.13
CA ALA A 99 11.55 7.26 -14.81
C ALA A 99 11.19 6.37 -16.02
N LEU A 100 10.00 6.57 -16.59
CA LEU A 100 9.49 5.95 -17.82
C LEU A 100 9.05 7.04 -18.81
#